data_AF-A0A0T6ZYH7-F1
#
_entry.id   AF-A0A0T6ZYH7-F1
#
_cell.length_a   1.000
_cell.length_b   1.000
_cell.length_c   1.000
_cell.angle_alpha   90.00
_cell.angle_beta   90.00
_cell.angle_gamma   90.00
#
_symmetry.space_group_name_H-M   'P 1'
#
loop_
_entity.id
_entity.type
_entity.pdbx_description
1 polymer ?
#
loop_
_entity_poly.entity_id
_entity_poly.type
_entity_poly.pdbx_seq_one_letter_code
_entity_poly.pdbx_strand_id
1 'polypeptide(L)'
;MKSTFSIIFYLKRQVVKKDGTVPVMGRITVDGTQAQFSCKTTANPDLWDTKGGRMIGKSMQALEVNRKLDKMRVSISKHYQEIMDRDNFVTADKVKNAFLGLEYRCHTLMKVYSQSRDEMEKQYKAGMKSLSTYTKYRIGCAYVGEFLQTHYHVKDIALKELSLPFITDYETFLRTDKHLKINSAMVFVRNLRAMVFRAIDNEWLVKDPFRRYEYKEEETTREFLSKEEIHLLMETPITRKKMSMVRDLFLF
;
A
#
# COMPACT_ATOMS: atom_id res chain seq x y z
N MET A 1 -32.10 -1.46 4.73
CA MET A 1 -31.54 -2.11 5.93
C MET A 1 -31.05 -1.03 6.88
N LYS A 2 -31.53 -0.97 8.12
CA LYS A 2 -31.02 0.00 9.11
C LYS A 2 -29.74 -0.57 9.72
N SER A 3 -28.58 -0.13 9.27
CA SER A 3 -27.34 -0.47 9.97
C SER A 3 -27.37 0.13 11.38
N THR A 4 -27.09 -0.69 12.39
CA THR A 4 -27.15 -0.30 13.82
C THR A 4 -25.80 0.26 14.25
N PHE A 5 -25.52 1.49 13.85
CA PHE A 5 -24.33 2.22 14.27
C PHE A 5 -24.53 2.85 15.66
N SER A 6 -23.62 2.57 16.59
CA SER A 6 -23.59 3.26 17.89
C SER A 6 -22.16 3.44 18.41
N ILE A 7 -21.96 4.55 19.13
CA ILE A 7 -20.71 4.85 19.84
C ILE A 7 -21.07 5.04 21.30
N ILE A 8 -20.38 4.31 22.18
CA ILE A 8 -20.51 4.46 23.63
C ILE A 8 -19.14 4.71 24.27
N PHE A 9 -19.14 5.45 25.38
CA PHE A 9 -17.96 5.68 26.21
C PHE A 9 -18.22 5.12 27.61
N TYR A 10 -17.23 4.45 28.19
CA TYR A 10 -17.34 3.81 29.49
C TYR A 10 -16.01 3.78 30.22
N LEU A 11 -16.06 3.59 31.54
CA LEU A 11 -14.87 3.49 32.38
C LEU A 11 -14.36 2.06 32.45
N LYS A 12 -13.05 1.86 32.26
CA LYS A 12 -12.39 0.58 32.55
C LYS A 12 -12.07 0.46 34.03
N ARG A 13 -13.11 0.32 34.87
CA ARG A 13 -13.04 0.35 36.35
C ARG A 13 -12.03 -0.62 36.96
N GLN A 14 -11.67 -1.69 36.26
CA GLN A 14 -10.63 -2.65 36.67
C GLN A 14 -9.21 -2.07 36.68
N VAL A 15 -8.99 -0.89 36.07
CA VAL A 15 -7.68 -0.22 36.00
C VAL A 15 -7.80 1.14 36.68
N VAL A 16 -7.45 1.20 37.96
CA VAL A 16 -7.42 2.44 38.74
C VAL A 16 -5.99 2.96 38.76
N LYS A 17 -5.79 4.23 38.41
CA LYS A 17 -4.47 4.88 38.50
C LYS A 17 -4.15 5.28 39.93
N LYS A 18 -2.87 5.56 40.19
CA LYS A 18 -2.38 6.05 41.50
C LYS A 18 -3.07 7.34 41.96
N ASP A 19 -3.58 8.14 41.03
CA ASP A 19 -4.32 9.38 41.29
C ASP A 19 -5.84 9.16 41.54
N GLY A 20 -6.30 7.90 41.62
CA GLY A 20 -7.71 7.54 41.82
C GLY A 20 -8.58 7.65 40.57
N THR A 21 -8.04 8.10 39.43
CA THR A 21 -8.79 8.20 38.17
C THR A 21 -8.78 6.90 37.38
N VAL A 22 -9.79 6.72 36.53
CA VAL A 22 -9.97 5.51 35.71
C VAL A 22 -9.91 5.86 34.22
N PRO A 23 -9.25 5.05 33.38
CA PRO A 23 -9.26 5.23 31.93
C PRO A 23 -10.65 5.18 31.31
N VAL A 24 -10.92 6.14 30.42
CA VAL A 24 -12.11 6.15 29.58
C VAL A 24 -11.84 5.36 28.30
N MET A 25 -12.72 4.41 28.01
CA MET A 25 -12.72 3.58 26.81
C MET A 25 -13.89 3.96 25.92
N GLY A 26 -13.71 3.80 24.61
CA GLY A 26 -14.77 3.90 23.62
C GLY A 26 -15.07 2.55 23.00
N ARG A 27 -16.32 2.33 22.59
CA ARG A 27 -16.75 1.16 21.83
C ARG A 27 -17.63 1.61 20.67
N ILE A 28 -17.30 1.09 19.50
CA ILE A 28 -18.05 1.27 18.25
C ILE A 28 -18.79 -0.04 18.01
N THR A 29 -20.08 0.06 17.70
CA THR A 29 -20.91 -1.08 17.27
C THR A 29 -21.44 -0.81 15.88
N VAL A 30 -21.30 -1.78 14.98
CA VAL A 30 -21.87 -1.76 13.62
C VAL A 30 -22.41 -3.15 13.33
N ASP A 31 -23.73 -3.27 13.12
CA ASP A 31 -24.39 -4.49 12.68
C ASP A 31 -24.02 -5.73 13.50
N GLY A 32 -24.03 -5.57 14.83
CA GLY A 32 -23.70 -6.61 15.80
C GLY A 32 -22.20 -6.80 16.07
N THR A 33 -21.31 -6.28 15.21
CA THR A 33 -19.86 -6.29 15.46
C THR A 33 -19.45 -5.16 16.40
N GLN A 34 -18.50 -5.41 17.30
CA GLN A 34 -18.04 -4.42 18.29
C GLN A 34 -16.52 -4.26 18.25
N ALA A 35 -16.04 -3.02 18.31
CA ALA A 35 -14.63 -2.70 18.36
C ALA A 35 -14.35 -1.68 19.49
N GLN A 36 -13.38 -2.00 20.36
CA GLN A 36 -13.03 -1.16 21.52
C GLN A 36 -11.74 -0.38 21.27
N PHE A 37 -11.63 0.83 21.83
CA PHE A 37 -10.44 1.67 21.74
C PHE A 37 -10.25 2.53 23.00
N SER A 38 -9.02 2.97 23.26
CA SER A 38 -8.72 3.89 24.38
C SER A 38 -8.93 5.34 23.96
N CYS A 39 -9.62 6.13 24.79
CA CYS A 39 -9.82 7.56 24.55
C CYS A 39 -8.59 8.41 24.97
N LYS A 40 -7.52 7.77 25.47
CA LYS A 40 -6.32 8.43 26.01
C LYS A 40 -6.66 9.55 27.00
N THR A 41 -7.65 9.30 27.86
CA THR A 41 -8.08 10.21 28.91
C THR A 41 -8.54 9.40 30.12
N THR A 42 -8.52 10.03 31.29
CA THR A 42 -9.07 9.45 32.52
C THR A 42 -10.18 10.32 33.07
N ALA A 43 -11.00 9.73 33.94
CA ALA A 43 -12.14 10.35 34.56
C ALA A 43 -12.25 9.86 36.01
N ASN A 44 -12.80 10.72 36.89
CA ASN A 44 -13.17 10.30 38.23
C ASN A 44 -14.43 9.41 38.15
N PRO A 45 -14.41 8.18 38.68
CA PRO A 45 -15.56 7.27 38.67
C PRO A 45 -16.82 7.81 39.33
N ASP A 46 -16.68 8.66 40.36
CA ASP A 46 -17.80 9.20 41.14
C ASP A 46 -18.53 10.32 40.39
N LEU A 47 -17.83 10.96 39.46
CA LEU A 47 -18.34 12.04 38.61
C LEU A 47 -18.70 11.55 37.21
N TRP A 48 -18.86 10.24 37.00
CA TRP A 48 -19.16 9.66 35.69
C TRP A 48 -20.62 9.19 35.58
N ASP A 49 -21.36 9.75 34.63
CA ASP A 49 -22.66 9.24 34.23
C ASP A 49 -22.49 8.00 33.36
N THR A 50 -22.86 6.84 33.92
CA THR A 50 -22.76 5.55 33.24
C THR A 50 -23.79 5.42 32.11
N LYS A 51 -24.96 6.07 32.21
CA LYS A 51 -25.99 6.03 31.16
C LYS A 51 -25.64 6.98 30.02
N GLY A 52 -25.20 8.19 30.34
CA GLY A 52 -24.79 9.19 29.35
C GLY A 52 -23.40 8.96 28.76
N GLY A 53 -22.56 8.14 29.40
CA GLY A 53 -21.18 7.89 28.98
C GLY A 53 -20.32 9.16 29.01
N ARG A 54 -20.50 10.00 30.04
CA ARG A 54 -19.86 11.31 30.15
C ARG A 54 -19.66 11.75 31.60
N MET A 55 -18.82 12.75 31.82
CA MET A 55 -18.64 13.36 33.14
C MET A 55 -19.85 14.24 33.52
N ILE A 56 -20.23 14.21 34.80
CA ILE A 56 -21.24 15.05 35.44
C ILE A 56 -20.56 16.26 36.08
N GLY A 57 -21.28 17.38 36.14
CA GLY A 57 -20.83 18.61 36.81
C GLY A 57 -20.21 19.63 35.85
N LYS A 58 -19.82 20.78 36.43
CA LYS A 58 -19.30 21.95 35.69
C LYS A 58 -17.82 22.21 35.95
N SER A 59 -17.09 21.25 36.53
CA SER A 59 -15.65 21.40 36.76
C SER A 59 -14.92 21.52 35.42
N MET A 60 -13.80 22.24 35.41
CA MET A 60 -12.98 22.41 34.20
C MET A 60 -12.57 21.06 33.61
N GLN A 61 -12.20 20.10 34.47
CA GLN A 61 -11.88 18.73 34.07
C GLN A 61 -13.06 18.01 33.41
N ALA A 62 -14.27 18.10 33.98
CA ALA A 62 -15.46 17.46 33.41
C ALA A 62 -15.80 18.04 32.03
N LEU A 63 -15.70 19.35 31.87
CA LEU A 63 -15.91 20.03 30.59
C LEU A 63 -14.87 19.64 29.54
N GLU A 64 -13.60 19.54 29.91
CA GLU A 64 -12.52 19.15 29.00
C GLU A 64 -12.66 17.71 28.52
N VAL A 65 -12.90 16.77 29.45
CA VAL A 65 -13.15 15.36 29.12
C VAL A 65 -14.34 15.25 28.18
N ASN A 66 -15.47 15.89 28.51
CA ASN A 66 -16.67 15.85 27.67
C ASN A 66 -16.42 16.42 26.27
N ARG A 67 -15.75 17.58 26.15
CA ARG A 67 -15.38 18.17 24.85
C ARG A 67 -14.53 17.22 24.01
N LYS A 68 -13.58 16.50 24.63
CA LYS A 68 -12.74 15.52 23.95
C LYS A 68 -13.57 14.34 23.43
N LEU A 69 -14.48 13.80 24.25
CA LEU A 69 -15.37 12.70 23.87
C LEU A 69 -16.33 13.12 22.75
N ASP A 70 -16.88 14.33 22.80
CA ASP A 70 -17.76 14.87 21.76
C ASP A 70 -17.01 15.01 20.43
N LYS A 71 -15.78 15.54 20.44
CA LYS A 71 -14.91 15.59 19.24
C LYS A 71 -14.64 14.20 18.65
N MET A 72 -14.33 13.21 19.50
CA MET A 72 -14.15 11.83 19.05
C MET A 72 -15.42 11.26 18.41
N ARG A 73 -16.59 11.53 19.01
CA ARG A 73 -17.87 11.05 18.49
C ARG A 73 -18.17 11.59 17.10
N VAL A 74 -17.94 12.90 16.88
CA VAL A 74 -18.08 13.52 15.56
C VAL A 74 -17.12 12.90 14.56
N SER A 75 -15.84 12.74 14.92
CA SER A 75 -14.82 12.15 14.03
C SER A 75 -15.14 10.70 13.63
N ILE A 76 -15.55 9.87 14.59
CA ILE A 76 -15.91 8.46 14.34
C ILE A 76 -17.16 8.39 13.45
N SER A 77 -18.16 9.24 13.70
CA SER A 77 -19.37 9.29 12.88
C SER A 77 -19.07 9.72 11.45
N LYS A 78 -18.13 10.66 11.26
CA LYS A 78 -17.66 11.07 9.94
C LYS A 78 -17.03 9.90 9.19
N HIS A 79 -16.10 9.17 9.81
CA HIS A 79 -15.47 8.01 9.18
C HIS A 79 -16.48 6.89 8.87
N TYR A 80 -17.48 6.68 9.74
CA TYR A 80 -18.55 5.72 9.44
C TYR A 80 -19.30 6.10 8.16
N GLN A 81 -19.69 7.38 7.99
CA GLN A 81 -20.36 7.85 6.78
C GLN A 81 -19.45 7.73 5.56
N GLU A 82 -18.19 8.20 5.64
CA GLU A 82 -17.20 8.09 4.55
C GLU A 82 -17.01 6.64 4.08
N ILE A 83 -16.96 5.67 5.00
CA ILE A 83 -16.82 4.25 4.67
C ILE A 83 -18.13 3.68 4.12
N MET A 84 -19.29 4.11 4.61
CA MET A 84 -20.59 3.65 4.11
C MET A 84 -20.88 4.16 2.69
N ASP A 85 -20.43 5.37 2.38
CA ASP A 85 -20.58 5.98 1.04
C ASP A 85 -19.62 5.33 0.02
N ARG A 86 -18.42 4.94 0.47
CA ARG A 86 -17.39 4.30 -0.37
C ARG A 86 -17.59 2.78 -0.50
N ASP A 87 -17.76 2.10 0.62
CA ASP A 87 -17.86 0.65 0.70
C ASP A 87 -19.32 0.25 0.97
N ASN A 88 -19.89 -0.64 0.14
CA ASN A 88 -21.22 -1.22 0.37
C ASN A 88 -21.34 -2.04 1.69
N PHE A 89 -20.25 -2.18 2.47
CA PHE A 89 -20.26 -2.86 3.77
C PHE A 89 -19.31 -2.21 4.79
N VAL A 90 -19.82 -1.98 6.00
CA VAL A 90 -19.09 -1.37 7.11
C VAL A 90 -19.00 -2.33 8.30
N THR A 91 -17.84 -2.40 8.94
CA THR A 91 -17.65 -3.17 10.19
C THR A 91 -17.11 -2.26 11.29
N ALA A 92 -17.32 -2.62 12.56
CA ALA A 92 -16.85 -1.81 13.68
C ALA A 92 -15.31 -1.64 13.69
N ASP A 93 -14.56 -2.66 13.27
CA ASP A 93 -13.10 -2.59 13.15
C ASP A 93 -12.63 -1.68 12.01
N LYS A 94 -13.33 -1.65 10.85
CA LYS A 94 -13.03 -0.70 9.77
C LYS A 94 -13.12 0.74 10.27
N VAL A 95 -14.23 1.09 10.93
CA VAL A 95 -14.45 2.44 11.47
C VAL A 95 -13.42 2.78 12.55
N LYS A 96 -13.12 1.83 13.46
CA LYS A 96 -12.07 2.00 14.48
C LYS A 96 -10.71 2.26 13.83
N ASN A 97 -10.35 1.47 12.82
CA ASN A 97 -9.06 1.59 12.14
C ASN A 97 -8.97 2.91 11.38
N ALA A 98 -10.03 3.36 10.72
CA ALA A 98 -10.09 4.69 10.10
C ALA A 98 -9.88 5.81 11.13
N PHE A 99 -10.63 5.77 12.23
CA PHE A 99 -10.54 6.75 13.32
C PHE A 99 -9.15 6.80 13.97
N LEU A 100 -8.50 5.64 14.17
CA LEU A 100 -7.14 5.57 14.72
C LEU A 100 -6.06 5.90 13.68
N GLY A 101 -6.42 6.21 12.43
CA GLY A 101 -5.49 6.46 11.33
C GLY A 101 -4.75 5.20 10.86
N LEU A 102 -5.25 4.01 11.20
CA LEU A 102 -4.70 2.72 10.83
C LEU A 102 -5.11 2.27 9.42
N GLU A 103 -6.23 2.77 8.86
CA GLU A 103 -6.60 2.49 7.45
C GLU A 103 -5.47 2.90 6.48
N TYR A 104 -4.83 4.04 6.72
CA TYR A 104 -3.73 4.53 5.89
C TYR A 104 -2.44 3.71 6.03
N ARG A 105 -2.29 2.95 7.11
CA ARG A 105 -1.15 2.04 7.33
C ARG A 105 -1.35 0.68 6.67
N CYS A 106 -2.54 0.38 6.15
CA CYS A 106 -2.85 -0.92 5.56
C CYS A 106 -2.63 -0.99 4.05
N HIS A 107 -2.50 0.15 3.36
CA HIS A 107 -2.29 0.23 1.91
C HIS A 107 -0.92 0.81 1.60
N THR A 108 0.04 -0.09 1.52
CA THR A 108 1.45 0.21 1.30
C THR A 108 1.91 -0.32 -0.05
N LEU A 109 2.97 0.26 -0.60
CA LEU A 109 3.46 -0.10 -1.92
C LEU A 109 3.88 -1.58 -2.00
N MET A 110 4.61 -2.09 -1.00
CA MET A 110 5.08 -3.49 -1.03
C MET A 110 3.93 -4.48 -0.88
N LYS A 111 2.82 -4.09 -0.24
CA LYS A 111 1.61 -4.92 -0.19
C LYS A 111 0.96 -5.05 -1.57
N VAL A 112 0.86 -3.95 -2.33
CA VAL A 112 0.35 -3.99 -3.72
C VAL A 112 1.24 -4.92 -4.57
N TYR A 113 2.56 -4.79 -4.41
CA TYR A 113 3.52 -5.65 -5.10
C TYR A 113 3.38 -7.12 -4.74
N SER A 114 3.21 -7.47 -3.45
CA SER A 114 3.01 -8.86 -3.03
C SER A 114 1.74 -9.44 -3.63
N GLN A 115 0.61 -8.71 -3.56
CA GLN A 115 -0.65 -9.16 -4.16
C GLN A 115 -0.51 -9.36 -5.67
N SER A 116 0.10 -8.39 -6.37
CA SER A 116 0.34 -8.52 -7.81
C SER A 116 1.25 -9.70 -8.16
N ARG A 117 2.26 -9.98 -7.35
CA ARG A 117 3.18 -11.09 -7.58
C ARG A 117 2.45 -12.42 -7.46
N ASP A 118 1.66 -12.60 -6.39
CA ASP A 118 0.95 -13.85 -6.12
C ASP A 118 -0.12 -14.12 -7.20
N GLU A 119 -0.79 -13.07 -7.69
CA GLU A 119 -1.69 -13.16 -8.85
C GLU A 119 -0.95 -13.53 -10.15
N MET A 120 0.19 -12.88 -10.43
CA MET A 120 0.97 -13.17 -11.64
C MET A 120 1.56 -14.57 -11.63
N GLU A 121 1.95 -15.09 -10.47
CA GLU A 121 2.41 -16.47 -10.34
C GLU A 121 1.29 -17.46 -10.69
N LYS A 122 0.06 -17.22 -10.24
CA LYS A 122 -1.11 -18.02 -10.61
C LYS A 122 -1.37 -17.95 -12.12
N GLN A 123 -1.34 -16.76 -12.71
CA GLN A 123 -1.54 -16.58 -14.16
C GLN A 123 -0.44 -17.27 -14.99
N TYR A 124 0.81 -17.22 -14.53
CA TYR A 124 1.92 -17.94 -15.16
C TYR A 124 1.72 -19.46 -15.10
N LYS A 125 1.39 -20.00 -13.92
CA LYS A 125 1.12 -21.44 -13.75
C LYS A 125 -0.07 -21.92 -14.58
N ALA A 126 -1.05 -21.06 -14.82
CA ALA A 126 -2.19 -21.32 -15.68
C ALA A 126 -1.91 -21.11 -17.18
N GLY A 127 -0.68 -20.76 -17.59
CA GLY A 127 -0.31 -20.53 -18.99
C GLY A 127 -0.81 -19.20 -19.59
N MET A 128 -1.43 -18.33 -18.80
CA MET A 128 -1.97 -17.03 -19.25
C MET A 128 -0.89 -15.96 -19.42
N LYS A 129 0.27 -16.13 -18.79
CA LYS A 129 1.41 -15.20 -18.86
C LYS A 129 2.71 -15.94 -19.12
N SER A 130 3.58 -15.33 -19.91
CA SER A 130 4.92 -15.88 -20.16
C SER A 130 5.81 -15.81 -18.91
N LEU A 131 6.79 -16.72 -18.83
CA LEU A 131 7.83 -16.71 -17.80
C LEU A 131 8.61 -15.38 -17.79
N SER A 132 8.84 -14.79 -18.97
CA SER A 132 9.54 -13.50 -19.11
C SER A 132 8.76 -12.37 -18.43
N THR A 133 7.45 -12.30 -18.65
CA THR A 133 6.58 -11.29 -18.02
C THR A 133 6.56 -11.45 -16.50
N TYR A 134 6.36 -12.68 -16.02
CA TYR A 134 6.40 -12.97 -14.58
C TYR A 134 7.73 -12.58 -13.94
N THR A 135 8.84 -12.92 -14.60
CA THR A 135 10.19 -12.63 -14.12
C THR A 135 10.44 -11.13 -14.01
N LYS A 136 10.03 -10.33 -15.00
CA LYS A 136 10.16 -8.86 -14.96
C LYS A 136 9.43 -8.25 -13.77
N TYR A 137 8.22 -8.68 -13.47
CA TYR A 137 7.45 -8.18 -12.32
C TYR A 137 8.08 -8.60 -10.98
N ARG A 138 8.57 -9.84 -10.90
CA ARG A 138 9.30 -10.33 -9.72
C ARG A 138 10.57 -9.51 -9.46
N ILE A 139 11.34 -9.20 -10.50
CA ILE A 139 12.54 -8.36 -10.41
C ILE A 139 12.16 -6.91 -10.03
N GLY A 140 11.12 -6.35 -10.64
CA GLY A 140 10.62 -5.01 -10.31
C GLY A 140 10.27 -4.88 -8.82
N CYS A 141 9.56 -5.88 -8.28
CA CYS A 141 9.26 -5.96 -6.84
C CYS A 141 10.53 -5.97 -5.98
N ALA A 142 11.55 -6.74 -6.37
CA ALA A 142 12.82 -6.77 -5.65
C ALA A 142 13.53 -5.42 -5.68
N TYR A 143 13.61 -4.78 -6.85
CA TYR A 143 14.26 -3.47 -7.00
C TYR A 143 13.57 -2.37 -6.19
N VAL A 144 12.24 -2.33 -6.15
CA VAL A 144 11.53 -1.38 -5.28
C VAL A 144 11.82 -1.66 -3.81
N GLY A 145 11.81 -2.93 -3.39
CA GLY A 145 12.14 -3.29 -2.00
C GLY A 145 13.57 -2.88 -1.60
N GLU A 146 14.53 -3.10 -2.49
CA GLU A 146 15.92 -2.68 -2.27
C GLU A 146 16.05 -1.16 -2.23
N PHE A 147 15.41 -0.44 -3.16
CA PHE A 147 15.38 1.03 -3.18
C PHE A 147 14.83 1.63 -1.88
N LEU A 148 13.72 1.08 -1.37
CA LEU A 148 13.14 1.53 -0.10
C LEU A 148 14.10 1.31 1.07
N GLN A 149 14.81 0.18 1.07
CA GLN A 149 15.75 -0.14 2.14
C GLN A 149 17.03 0.72 2.09
N THR A 150 17.53 1.04 0.90
CA THR A 150 18.78 1.80 0.73
C THR A 150 18.57 3.31 0.84
N HIS A 151 17.54 3.86 0.20
CA HIS A 151 17.32 5.32 0.15
C HIS A 151 16.44 5.84 1.29
N TYR A 152 15.47 5.04 1.75
CA TYR A 152 14.49 5.47 2.75
C TYR A 152 14.65 4.75 4.10
N HIS A 153 15.51 3.72 4.16
CA HIS A 153 15.70 2.88 5.35
C HIS A 153 14.43 2.28 5.93
N VAL A 154 13.44 2.03 5.07
CA VAL A 154 12.16 1.43 5.42
C VAL A 154 11.96 0.14 4.62
N LYS A 155 11.20 -0.80 5.20
CA LYS A 155 10.80 -2.02 4.50
C LYS A 155 9.61 -1.81 3.58
N ASP A 156 8.85 -0.73 3.81
CA ASP A 156 7.62 -0.43 3.08
C ASP A 156 7.29 1.06 3.20
N ILE A 157 6.43 1.56 2.31
CA ILE A 157 6.02 2.96 2.25
C ILE A 157 4.51 3.05 2.00
N ALA A 158 3.84 4.01 2.63
CA ALA A 158 2.42 4.24 2.38
C ALA A 158 2.20 4.78 0.96
N LEU A 159 1.14 4.33 0.27
CA LEU A 159 0.86 4.76 -1.11
C LEU A 159 0.67 6.28 -1.24
N LYS A 160 0.21 6.94 -0.18
CA LYS A 160 0.02 8.40 -0.13
C LYS A 160 1.32 9.20 -0.09
N GLU A 161 2.41 8.57 0.31
CA GLU A 161 3.74 9.19 0.37
C GLU A 161 4.44 9.14 -1.00
N LEU A 162 3.88 8.41 -1.97
CA LEU A 162 4.39 8.39 -3.33
C LEU A 162 4.22 9.77 -3.97
N SER A 163 5.33 10.34 -4.39
CA SER A 163 5.43 11.67 -4.96
C SER A 163 6.27 11.65 -6.24
N LEU A 164 6.27 12.74 -7.00
CA LEU A 164 7.13 12.85 -8.17
C LEU A 164 8.62 12.67 -7.83
N PRO A 165 9.16 13.28 -6.76
CA PRO A 165 10.53 13.00 -6.28
C PRO A 165 10.81 11.52 -6.04
N PHE A 166 9.88 10.79 -5.39
CA PHE A 166 10.04 9.35 -5.19
C PHE A 166 10.26 8.59 -6.51
N ILE A 167 9.49 8.95 -7.55
CA ILE A 167 9.58 8.31 -8.87
C ILE A 167 10.91 8.64 -9.55
N THR A 168 11.34 9.91 -9.50
CA THR A 168 12.61 10.34 -10.09
C THR A 168 13.82 9.77 -9.37
N ASP A 169 13.73 9.61 -8.05
CA ASP A 169 14.78 8.98 -7.24
C ASP A 169 14.86 7.48 -7.53
N TYR A 170 13.70 6.83 -7.74
CA TYR A 170 13.67 5.43 -8.16
C TYR A 170 14.26 5.24 -9.57
N GLU A 171 13.97 6.12 -10.52
CA GLU A 171 14.63 6.13 -11.84
C GLU A 171 16.15 6.27 -11.69
N THR A 172 16.60 7.19 -10.83
CA THR A 172 18.02 7.41 -10.57
C THR A 172 18.67 6.15 -10.02
N PHE A 173 18.10 5.54 -8.98
CA PHE A 173 18.55 4.27 -8.39
C PHE A 173 18.69 3.15 -9.43
N LEU A 174 17.71 3.01 -10.33
CA LEU A 174 17.78 1.99 -11.39
C LEU A 174 18.98 2.20 -12.32
N ARG A 175 19.41 3.45 -12.53
CA ARG A 175 20.55 3.79 -13.39
C ARG A 175 21.88 3.77 -12.64
N THR A 176 21.92 4.24 -11.39
CA THR A 176 23.13 4.38 -10.60
C THR A 176 23.53 3.09 -9.90
N ASP A 177 22.57 2.42 -9.26
CA ASP A 177 22.83 1.27 -8.38
C ASP A 177 22.59 -0.06 -9.09
N LYS A 178 21.62 -0.10 -10.01
CA LYS A 178 21.35 -1.27 -10.86
C LYS A 178 22.04 -1.21 -12.22
N HIS A 179 22.72 -0.10 -12.52
CA HIS A 179 23.47 0.12 -13.76
C HIS A 179 22.65 -0.18 -15.04
N LEU A 180 21.34 0.07 -14.99
CA LEU A 180 20.46 -0.15 -16.13
C LEU A 180 20.57 1.00 -17.12
N LYS A 181 20.59 0.65 -18.41
CA LYS A 181 20.36 1.62 -19.49
C LYS A 181 18.93 2.18 -19.40
N ILE A 182 18.69 3.36 -19.98
CA ILE A 182 17.43 4.09 -19.81
C ILE A 182 16.21 3.27 -20.23
N ASN A 183 16.26 2.59 -21.38
CA ASN A 183 15.14 1.78 -21.88
C ASN A 183 14.81 0.62 -20.93
N SER A 184 15.83 -0.02 -20.34
CA SER A 184 15.67 -1.08 -19.34
C SER A 184 15.13 -0.52 -18.02
N ALA A 185 15.62 0.64 -17.57
CA ALA A 185 15.10 1.30 -16.37
C ALA A 185 13.61 1.66 -16.54
N MET A 186 13.21 2.17 -17.71
CA MET A 186 11.82 2.50 -18.00
C MET A 186 10.88 1.30 -17.93
N VAL A 187 11.34 0.08 -18.21
CA VAL A 187 10.53 -1.14 -17.99
C VAL A 187 10.13 -1.27 -16.52
N PHE A 188 11.05 -1.00 -15.60
CA PHE A 188 10.78 -1.07 -14.17
C PHE A 188 10.02 0.15 -13.63
N VAL A 189 10.25 1.34 -14.19
CA VAL A 189 9.41 2.52 -13.87
C VAL A 189 7.95 2.29 -14.33
N ARG A 190 7.73 1.69 -15.50
CA ARG A 190 6.39 1.29 -15.97
C ARG A 190 5.77 0.22 -15.10
N ASN A 191 6.58 -0.71 -14.60
CA ASN A 191 6.13 -1.71 -13.62
C ASN A 191 5.64 -1.05 -12.33
N LEU A 192 6.36 -0.05 -11.81
CA LEU A 192 5.91 0.75 -10.66
C LEU A 192 4.62 1.52 -10.98
N ARG A 193 4.51 2.14 -12.16
CA ARG A 193 3.27 2.81 -12.59
C ARG A 193 2.09 1.84 -12.62
N ALA A 194 2.29 0.60 -13.07
CA ALA A 194 1.24 -0.41 -13.07
C ALA A 194 0.76 -0.75 -11.64
N MET A 195 1.64 -0.74 -10.64
CA MET A 195 1.24 -0.91 -9.23
C MET A 195 0.46 0.30 -8.71
N VAL A 196 0.87 1.50 -9.10
CA VAL A 196 0.14 2.74 -8.77
C VAL A 196 -1.26 2.73 -9.39
N PHE A 197 -1.40 2.32 -10.66
CA PHE A 197 -2.72 2.18 -11.28
C PHE A 197 -3.58 1.14 -10.58
N ARG A 198 -3.04 -0.03 -10.23
CA ARG A 198 -3.77 -1.00 -9.39
C ARG A 198 -4.23 -0.40 -8.07
N ALA A 199 -3.42 0.44 -7.43
CA ALA A 199 -3.83 1.12 -6.21
C ALA A 199 -4.94 2.15 -6.44
N ILE A 200 -4.95 2.84 -7.59
CA ILE A 200 -6.00 3.77 -7.98
C ILE A 200 -7.29 3.02 -8.32
N ASP A 201 -7.21 1.93 -9.09
CA ASP A 201 -8.36 1.09 -9.47
C ASP A 201 -9.03 0.44 -8.25
N ASN A 202 -8.26 0.16 -7.20
CA ASN A 202 -8.78 -0.30 -5.91
C ASN A 202 -9.20 0.84 -4.96
N GLU A 203 -9.19 2.09 -5.43
CA GLU A 203 -9.52 3.30 -4.67
C GLU A 203 -8.63 3.56 -3.42
N TRP A 204 -7.46 2.92 -3.35
CA TRP A 204 -6.48 3.11 -2.27
C TRP A 204 -5.69 4.40 -2.45
N LEU A 205 -5.63 4.92 -3.68
CA LEU A 205 -4.96 6.16 -4.03
C LEU A 205 -5.86 7.01 -4.94
N VAL A 206 -6.13 8.24 -4.53
CA VAL A 206 -7.01 9.15 -5.30
C VAL A 206 -6.25 9.94 -6.36
N LYS A 207 -4.98 10.27 -6.09
CA LYS A 207 -4.15 11.13 -6.95
C LYS A 207 -3.01 10.33 -7.56
N ASP A 208 -2.87 10.38 -8.88
CA ASP A 208 -1.74 9.77 -9.58
C ASP A 208 -0.42 10.55 -9.33
N PRO A 209 0.59 9.96 -8.66
CA PRO A 209 1.91 10.57 -8.49
C PRO A 209 2.70 10.65 -9.80
N PHE A 210 2.38 9.82 -10.81
CA PHE A 210 3.00 9.85 -12.14
C PHE A 210 2.39 10.90 -13.06
N ARG A 211 1.39 11.69 -12.62
CA ARG A 211 0.67 12.64 -13.50
C ARG A 211 1.58 13.61 -14.24
N ARG A 212 2.72 13.99 -13.65
CA ARG A 212 3.71 14.92 -14.24
C ARG A 212 5.03 14.25 -14.59
N TYR A 213 5.08 12.92 -14.56
CA TYR A 213 6.28 12.17 -14.89
C TYR A 213 6.29 11.84 -16.39
N GLU A 214 7.41 12.15 -17.05
CA GLU A 214 7.62 11.89 -18.48
C GLU A 214 8.58 10.72 -18.67
N TYR A 215 8.19 9.76 -19.51
CA TYR A 215 9.04 8.63 -19.87
C TYR A 215 10.13 9.06 -20.84
N LYS A 216 11.37 8.67 -20.56
CA LYS A 216 12.51 8.89 -21.45
C LYS A 216 12.81 7.61 -22.21
N GLU A 217 12.95 7.70 -23.52
CA GLU A 217 13.42 6.59 -24.34
C GLU A 217 14.58 7.05 -25.21
N GLU A 218 15.58 6.18 -25.36
CA GLU A 218 16.68 6.39 -26.29
C GLU A 218 16.46 5.48 -27.49
N GLU A 219 16.56 6.04 -28.70
CA GLU A 219 16.56 5.23 -29.91
C GLU A 219 17.78 4.29 -29.90
N THR A 220 17.52 3.00 -30.04
CA THR A 220 18.56 1.99 -30.19
C THR A 220 18.46 1.41 -31.60
N THR A 221 19.52 1.54 -32.36
CA THR A 221 19.65 0.82 -33.64
C THR A 221 19.79 -0.66 -33.35
N ARG A 222 18.89 -1.46 -33.92
CA ARG A 222 19.08 -2.92 -33.93
C ARG A 222 20.22 -3.21 -34.89
N GLU A 223 21.33 -3.69 -34.36
CA GLU A 223 22.39 -4.27 -35.18
C GLU A 223 21.81 -5.46 -35.95
N PHE A 224 22.11 -5.51 -37.23
CA PHE A 224 21.78 -6.62 -38.10
C PHE A 224 23.07 -7.16 -38.69
N LEU A 225 23.09 -8.46 -38.96
CA LEU A 225 24.22 -9.08 -39.62
C LEU A 225 24.21 -8.69 -41.10
N SER A 226 25.35 -8.22 -41.60
CA SER A 226 25.62 -8.07 -43.03
C SER A 226 25.60 -9.43 -43.74
N LYS A 227 25.50 -9.41 -45.08
CA LYS A 227 25.49 -10.64 -45.88
C LYS A 227 26.80 -11.43 -45.68
N GLU A 228 27.90 -10.71 -45.54
CA GLU A 228 29.24 -11.23 -45.31
C GLU A 228 29.33 -11.90 -43.93
N GLU A 229 28.79 -11.27 -42.88
CA GLU A 229 28.74 -11.84 -41.53
C GLU A 229 27.84 -13.08 -41.44
N ILE A 230 26.73 -13.09 -42.18
CA ILE A 230 25.86 -14.29 -42.30
C ILE A 230 26.63 -15.43 -42.98
N HIS A 231 27.33 -15.16 -44.09
CA HIS A 231 28.15 -16.17 -44.77
C HIS A 231 29.25 -16.73 -43.87
N LEU A 232 29.93 -15.85 -43.13
CA LEU A 232 30.92 -16.24 -42.14
C LEU A 232 30.33 -17.18 -41.08
N LEU A 233 29.12 -16.86 -40.59
CA LEU A 233 28.40 -17.68 -39.63
C LEU A 233 28.03 -19.07 -40.18
N MET A 234 27.64 -19.15 -41.46
CA MET A 234 27.33 -20.41 -42.15
C MET A 234 28.56 -21.31 -42.28
N GLU A 235 29.71 -20.74 -42.64
CA GLU A 235 30.94 -21.49 -42.95
C GLU A 235 31.78 -21.81 -41.70
N THR A 236 31.58 -21.07 -40.60
CA THR A 236 32.34 -21.30 -39.36
C THR A 236 32.13 -22.72 -38.84
N PRO A 237 33.20 -23.52 -38.66
CA PRO A 237 33.08 -24.89 -38.16
C PRO A 237 32.74 -24.89 -36.67
N ILE A 238 31.52 -25.33 -36.34
CA ILE A 238 31.03 -25.44 -34.96
C ILE A 238 31.17 -26.87 -34.47
N THR A 239 32.06 -27.10 -33.50
CA THR A 239 32.30 -28.43 -32.91
C THR A 239 31.20 -28.89 -31.95
N ARG A 240 30.48 -27.94 -31.33
CA ARG A 240 29.39 -28.25 -30.38
C ARG A 240 28.07 -28.47 -31.12
N LYS A 241 27.56 -29.71 -31.12
CA LYS A 241 26.27 -30.09 -31.74
C LYS A 241 25.09 -29.14 -31.45
N LYS A 242 24.93 -28.70 -30.19
CA LYS A 242 23.85 -27.76 -29.83
C LYS A 242 23.97 -26.41 -30.55
N MET A 243 25.19 -25.89 -30.69
CA MET A 243 25.43 -24.61 -31.36
C MET A 243 25.26 -24.73 -32.88
N SER A 244 25.64 -25.87 -33.47
CA SER A 244 25.34 -26.16 -34.89
C SER A 244 23.83 -26.18 -35.12
N MET A 245 23.08 -26.90 -34.29
CA MET A 245 21.62 -26.96 -34.40
C MET A 245 20.98 -25.57 -34.26
N VAL A 246 21.45 -24.74 -33.32
CA VAL A 246 20.95 -23.36 -33.17
C VAL A 246 21.26 -22.54 -34.42
N ARG A 247 22.50 -22.57 -34.93
CA ARG A 247 22.84 -21.89 -36.17
C ARG A 247 21.90 -22.30 -37.30
N ASP A 248 21.72 -23.60 -37.48
CA ASP A 248 20.95 -24.11 -38.60
C ASP A 248 19.47 -23.73 -38.48
N LEU A 249 18.91 -23.68 -37.25
CA LEU A 249 17.51 -23.31 -37.00
C LEU A 249 17.19 -21.82 -37.18
N PHE A 250 18.20 -20.94 -37.10
CA PHE A 250 18.03 -19.50 -37.24
C PHE A 250 18.53 -18.97 -38.60
N LEU A 251 19.39 -19.70 -39.32
CA LEU A 251 19.90 -19.31 -40.64
C LEU A 251 19.16 -19.96 -41.81
N PHE A 252 18.49 -21.11 -41.61
CA PHE A 252 17.77 -21.86 -42.65
C PHE A 252 16.32 -22.11 -42.23
#